data_AF-A0A519LI65-F1
#
_entry.id   AF-A0A519LI65-F1
#
_cell.length_a   1.000
_cell.length_b   1.000
_cell.length_c   1.000
_cell.angle_alpha   90.00
_cell.angle_beta   90.00
_cell.angle_gamma   90.00
#
_symmetry.space_group_name_H-M   'P 1'
#
loop_
_entity.id
_entity.type
_entity.pdbx_description
1 polymer ?
#
loop_
_entity_poly.entity_id
_entity_poly.type
_entity_poly.pdbx_seq_one_letter_code
_entity_poly.pdbx_strand_id
1 'polypeptide(L)'
;MLQTMKIGTRLALAFAVLLLLLSALAAGGISGAKRLTERSAALYGDRTVPLGVLAEISHLTQRNRVLVMDMLMDPGTANQATHAALTANVERIRALWKTYTAQPLSAEEDALARAFAQANATYLDQGLIPAAAALVGGKYDDGSELYINQIRPHAAKVQDAVQRLVELQVRVAADEFGAARAMSETIHVWML
;
A
#
# COMPACT_ATOMS: atom_id res chain seq x y z
N MET A 1 7.30 13.75 -61.43
CA MET A 1 8.44 12.81 -61.21
C MET A 1 8.02 11.34 -61.09
N LEU A 2 6.88 10.99 -60.49
CA LEU A 2 6.43 9.58 -60.36
C LEU A 2 5.89 8.94 -61.66
N GLN A 3 5.52 9.74 -62.67
CA GLN A 3 4.92 9.26 -63.92
C GLN A 3 5.94 8.83 -64.99
N THR A 4 7.23 9.13 -64.80
CA THR A 4 8.33 8.76 -65.73
C THR A 4 9.10 7.50 -65.31
N MET A 5 8.67 6.82 -64.25
CA MET A 5 9.34 5.64 -63.68
C MET A 5 8.77 4.32 -64.25
N LYS A 6 9.62 3.30 -64.38
CA LYS A 6 9.20 1.93 -64.76
C LYS A 6 8.19 1.40 -63.74
N ILE A 7 7.16 0.69 -64.23
CA ILE A 7 6.05 0.14 -63.42
C ILE A 7 6.56 -0.66 -62.20
N GLY A 8 7.61 -1.48 -62.38
CA GLY A 8 8.22 -2.26 -61.29
C GLY A 8 8.81 -1.40 -60.17
N THR A 9 9.46 -0.28 -60.49
CA THR A 9 10.04 0.63 -59.48
C THR A 9 8.95 1.36 -58.70
N ARG A 10 7.85 1.71 -59.37
CA ARG A 10 6.70 2.37 -58.74
C ARG A 10 5.96 1.42 -57.78
N LEU A 11 5.81 0.13 -58.15
CA LEU A 11 5.24 -0.90 -57.29
C LEU A 11 6.14 -1.20 -56.07
N ALA A 12 7.45 -1.28 -56.28
CA ALA A 12 8.42 -1.49 -55.19
C ALA A 12 8.41 -0.32 -54.19
N LEU A 13 8.34 0.93 -54.67
CA LEU A 13 8.26 2.11 -53.81
C LEU A 13 6.96 2.12 -52.96
N ALA A 14 5.82 1.75 -53.56
CA ALA A 14 4.55 1.64 -52.85
C ALA A 14 4.60 0.57 -51.75
N PHE A 15 5.17 -0.60 -52.05
CA PHE A 15 5.38 -1.66 -51.04
C PHE A 15 6.34 -1.23 -49.94
N ALA A 16 7.42 -0.53 -50.27
CA ALA A 16 8.38 -0.02 -49.29
C ALA A 16 7.73 0.97 -48.32
N VAL A 17 6.91 1.91 -48.83
CA VAL A 17 6.15 2.85 -48.00
C VAL A 17 5.15 2.12 -47.10
N LEU A 18 4.42 1.13 -47.64
CA LEU A 18 3.48 0.34 -46.86
C LEU A 18 4.18 -0.41 -45.70
N LEU A 19 5.32 -1.06 -45.97
CA LEU A 19 6.11 -1.76 -44.95
C LEU A 19 6.63 -0.80 -43.87
N LEU A 20 7.03 0.42 -44.26
CA LEU A 20 7.51 1.45 -43.34
C LEU A 20 6.37 1.93 -42.43
N LEU A 21 5.17 2.15 -42.98
CA LEU A 21 3.97 2.47 -42.19
C LEU A 21 3.59 1.35 -41.22
N LEU A 22 3.59 0.09 -41.67
CA LEU A 22 3.32 -1.06 -40.80
C LEU A 22 4.34 -1.18 -39.67
N SER A 23 5.61 -0.92 -39.96
CA SER A 23 6.69 -0.95 -38.98
C SER A 23 6.54 0.19 -37.96
N ALA A 24 6.14 1.39 -38.39
CA ALA A 24 5.84 2.51 -37.50
C ALA A 24 4.66 2.20 -36.57
N LEU A 25 3.58 1.62 -37.09
CA LEU A 25 2.43 1.17 -36.28
C LEU A 25 2.83 0.08 -35.28
N ALA A 26 3.60 -0.92 -35.72
CA ALA A 26 4.07 -1.99 -34.84
C ALA A 26 4.96 -1.46 -33.71
N ALA A 27 5.90 -0.55 -34.02
CA ALA A 27 6.75 0.09 -33.02
C ALA A 27 5.94 0.95 -32.02
N GLY A 28 4.94 1.67 -32.52
CA GLY A 28 4.00 2.43 -31.69
C GLY A 28 3.19 1.53 -30.75
N GLY A 29 2.65 0.43 -31.28
CA GLY A 29 1.87 -0.55 -30.52
C GLY A 29 2.68 -1.22 -29.41
N ILE A 30 3.91 -1.66 -29.72
CA ILE A 30 4.82 -2.29 -28.74
C ILE A 30 5.20 -1.28 -27.64
N SER A 31 5.52 -0.04 -28.01
CA SER A 31 5.89 1.00 -27.05
C SER A 31 4.72 1.38 -26.14
N GLY A 32 3.50 1.45 -26.68
CA GLY A 32 2.27 1.69 -25.92
C GLY A 32 1.97 0.54 -24.95
N ALA A 33 2.05 -0.71 -25.42
CA ALA A 33 1.84 -1.89 -24.59
C ALA A 33 2.86 -1.98 -23.44
N LYS A 34 4.15 -1.71 -23.71
CA LYS A 34 5.20 -1.70 -22.69
C LYS A 34 4.92 -0.68 -21.58
N ARG A 35 4.56 0.56 -21.95
CA ARG A 35 4.20 1.62 -21.00
C ARG A 35 2.97 1.27 -20.16
N LEU A 36 1.97 0.62 -20.76
CA LEU A 36 0.77 0.17 -20.06
C LEU A 36 1.11 -0.91 -19.01
N THR A 37 1.94 -1.89 -19.38
CA THR A 37 2.38 -2.96 -18.48
C THR A 37 3.20 -2.42 -17.32
N GLU A 38 4.17 -1.53 -17.58
CA GLU A 38 5.00 -0.91 -16.53
C GLU A 38 4.16 -0.09 -15.54
N ARG A 39 3.20 0.71 -16.03
CA ARG A 39 2.29 1.48 -15.16
C ARG A 39 1.35 0.60 -14.35
N SER A 40 0.85 -0.48 -14.93
CA SER A 40 -0.02 -1.43 -14.22
C SER A 40 0.75 -2.18 -13.13
N ALA A 41 2.00 -2.55 -13.41
CA ALA A 41 2.89 -3.17 -12.44
C ALA A 41 3.22 -2.21 -11.27
N ALA A 42 3.48 -0.94 -11.57
CA ALA A 42 3.69 0.09 -10.56
C ALA A 42 2.44 0.30 -9.69
N LEU A 43 1.24 0.44 -10.28
CA LEU A 43 0.00 0.61 -9.50
C LEU A 43 -0.29 -0.61 -8.59
N TYR A 44 0.01 -1.82 -9.06
CA TYR A 44 -0.13 -3.03 -8.26
C TYR A 44 0.90 -3.09 -7.13
N GLY A 45 2.19 -3.00 -7.47
CA GLY A 45 3.29 -3.17 -6.52
C GLY A 45 3.46 -2.00 -5.56
N ASP A 46 3.30 -0.77 -6.04
CA ASP A 46 3.60 0.45 -5.30
C ASP A 46 2.39 0.99 -4.54
N ARG A 47 1.16 0.54 -4.86
CA ARG A 47 -0.08 1.04 -4.23
C ARG A 47 -0.97 -0.07 -3.68
N THR A 48 -1.31 -1.07 -4.50
CA THR A 48 -2.26 -2.12 -4.08
C THR A 48 -1.68 -3.01 -2.97
N VAL A 49 -0.42 -3.43 -3.12
CA VAL A 49 0.26 -4.23 -2.08
C VAL A 49 0.43 -3.45 -0.77
N PRO A 50 0.93 -2.18 -0.77
CA PRO A 50 0.98 -1.35 0.43
C PRO A 50 -0.38 -1.14 1.11
N LEU A 51 -1.46 -0.95 0.35
CA LEU A 51 -2.82 -0.87 0.90
C LEU A 51 -3.22 -2.14 1.66
N GLY A 52 -2.90 -3.33 1.11
CA GLY A 52 -3.13 -4.60 1.79
C GLY A 52 -2.34 -4.72 3.10
N VAL A 53 -1.08 -4.29 3.10
CA VAL A 53 -0.22 -4.23 4.30
C VAL A 53 -0.81 -3.32 5.37
N LEU A 54 -1.23 -2.10 5.00
CA LEU A 54 -1.85 -1.14 5.91
C LEU A 54 -3.18 -1.65 6.49
N ALA A 55 -4.00 -2.30 5.66
CA ALA A 55 -5.26 -2.91 6.09
C ALA A 55 -5.02 -4.02 7.13
N GLU A 56 -4.02 -4.88 6.92
CA GLU A 56 -3.66 -5.92 7.88
C GLU A 56 -3.15 -5.33 9.21
N ILE A 57 -2.31 -4.29 9.15
CA ILE A 57 -1.87 -3.55 10.35
C ILE A 57 -3.06 -2.98 11.13
N SER A 58 -4.02 -2.34 10.45
CA SER A 58 -5.21 -1.79 11.09
C SER A 58 -6.04 -2.88 11.76
N HIS A 59 -6.29 -3.99 11.06
CA HIS A 59 -7.00 -5.14 11.60
C HIS A 59 -6.31 -5.71 12.86
N LEU A 60 -4.99 -5.95 12.81
CA LEU A 60 -4.23 -6.49 13.93
C LEU A 60 -4.20 -5.54 15.13
N THR A 61 -4.16 -4.23 14.88
CA THR A 61 -4.22 -3.20 15.93
C THR A 61 -5.56 -3.28 16.68
N GLN A 62 -6.67 -3.39 15.94
CA GLN A 62 -8.00 -3.53 16.52
C GLN A 62 -8.17 -4.89 17.22
N ARG A 63 -7.64 -5.98 16.65
CA ARG A 63 -7.66 -7.32 17.26
C ARG A 63 -6.90 -7.34 18.58
N ASN A 64 -5.73 -6.72 18.65
CA ASN A 64 -4.94 -6.62 19.88
C ASN A 64 -5.71 -5.91 21.00
N ARG A 65 -6.46 -4.85 20.69
CA ARG A 65 -7.30 -4.18 21.68
C ARG A 65 -8.40 -5.09 22.23
N VAL A 66 -9.00 -5.93 21.37
CA VAL A 66 -9.99 -6.94 21.79
C VAL A 66 -9.34 -8.01 22.65
N LEU A 67 -8.16 -8.52 22.29
CA LEU A 67 -7.46 -9.53 23.09
C LEU A 67 -7.18 -9.04 24.52
N VAL A 68 -6.79 -7.77 24.69
CA VAL A 68 -6.62 -7.19 26.04
C VAL A 68 -7.97 -7.08 26.78
N MET A 69 -9.06 -6.73 26.09
CA MET A 69 -10.40 -6.73 26.70
C MET A 69 -10.83 -8.14 27.13
N ASP A 70 -10.58 -9.15 26.31
CA ASP A 70 -10.87 -10.55 26.62
C ASP A 70 -10.12 -10.97 27.90
N MET A 71 -8.83 -10.61 28.02
CA MET A 71 -8.02 -10.90 29.21
C MET A 71 -8.49 -10.19 30.48
N LEU A 72 -9.11 -9.01 30.34
CA LEU A 72 -9.70 -8.26 31.45
C LEU A 72 -11.04 -8.84 31.89
N MET A 73 -11.83 -9.38 30.97
CA MET A 73 -13.19 -9.88 31.23
C MET A 73 -13.21 -11.33 31.73
N ASP A 74 -12.26 -12.16 31.30
CA ASP A 74 -12.14 -13.56 31.72
C ASP A 74 -10.76 -13.83 32.34
N PRO A 75 -10.57 -13.44 33.62
CA PRO A 75 -9.33 -13.69 34.35
C PRO A 75 -9.16 -15.19 34.62
N GLY A 76 -8.49 -15.90 33.71
CA GLY A 76 -8.36 -17.35 33.78
C GLY A 76 -7.16 -17.90 32.99
N THR A 77 -7.10 -19.24 32.90
CA THR A 77 -5.99 -19.97 32.24
C THR A 77 -5.87 -19.66 30.73
N ALA A 78 -6.93 -19.12 30.12
CA ALA A 78 -6.93 -18.67 28.73
C ALA A 78 -6.01 -17.45 28.48
N ASN A 79 -5.65 -16.68 29.52
CA ASN A 79 -4.83 -15.48 29.38
C ASN A 79 -3.45 -15.76 28.78
N GLN A 80 -2.88 -16.94 29.01
CA GLN A 80 -1.59 -17.31 28.41
C GLN A 80 -1.67 -17.47 26.90
N ALA A 81 -2.74 -18.09 26.38
CA ALA A 81 -2.96 -18.26 24.96
C ALA A 81 -3.29 -16.91 24.28
N THR A 82 -4.12 -16.10 24.94
CA THR A 82 -4.46 -14.74 24.47
C THR A 82 -3.24 -13.83 24.41
N HIS A 83 -2.36 -13.89 25.42
CA HIS A 83 -1.08 -13.18 25.42
C HIS A 83 -0.14 -13.65 24.28
N ALA A 84 -0.08 -14.95 24.02
CA ALA A 84 0.71 -15.49 22.91
C ALA A 84 0.20 -14.99 21.55
N ALA A 85 -1.13 -14.97 21.35
CA ALA A 85 -1.75 -14.43 20.13
C ALA A 85 -1.46 -12.92 19.96
N LEU A 86 -1.55 -12.14 21.04
CA LEU A 86 -1.21 -10.72 21.03
C LEU A 86 0.26 -10.51 20.65
N THR A 87 1.17 -11.29 21.25
CA THR A 87 2.61 -11.22 20.94
C THR A 87 2.87 -11.52 19.46
N ALA A 88 2.24 -12.56 18.92
CA ALA A 88 2.34 -12.90 17.50
C ALA A 88 1.84 -11.77 16.59
N ASN A 89 0.73 -11.12 16.95
CA ASN A 89 0.21 -9.98 16.20
C ASN A 89 1.17 -8.78 16.23
N VAL A 90 1.81 -8.50 17.37
CA VAL A 90 2.81 -7.42 17.48
C VAL A 90 4.00 -7.69 16.55
N GLU A 91 4.52 -8.91 16.54
CA GLU A 91 5.61 -9.29 15.62
C GLU A 91 5.18 -9.21 14.16
N ARG A 92 3.94 -9.62 13.84
CA ARG A 92 3.39 -9.49 12.50
C ARG A 92 3.28 -8.02 12.06
N ILE A 93 2.79 -7.13 12.92
CA ILE A 93 2.75 -5.68 12.65
C ILE A 93 4.16 -5.14 12.37
N ARG A 94 5.17 -5.52 13.17
CA ARG A 94 6.57 -5.10 12.97
C ARG A 94 7.11 -5.57 11.62
N ALA A 95 6.84 -6.81 11.24
CA ALA A 95 7.26 -7.37 9.96
C ALA A 95 6.58 -6.67 8.78
N LEU A 96 5.26 -6.48 8.86
CA LEU A 96 4.47 -5.76 7.86
C LEU A 96 4.97 -4.32 7.69
N TRP A 97 5.24 -3.63 8.79
CA TRP A 97 5.75 -2.27 8.77
C TRP A 97 7.13 -2.19 8.09
N LYS A 98 8.02 -3.14 8.38
CA LYS A 98 9.32 -3.25 7.70
C LYS A 98 9.16 -3.44 6.20
N THR A 99 8.19 -4.25 5.76
CA THR A 99 7.88 -4.43 4.33
C THR A 99 7.36 -3.13 3.71
N TYR A 100 6.45 -2.42 4.39
CA TYR A 100 5.90 -1.15 3.91
C TYR A 100 7.00 -0.10 3.68
N THR A 101 7.92 0.04 4.64
CA THR A 101 8.99 1.05 4.58
C THR A 101 10.26 0.55 3.87
N ALA A 102 10.23 -0.59 3.19
CA ALA A 102 11.40 -1.13 2.49
C ALA A 102 11.69 -0.40 1.17
N GLN A 103 10.65 0.18 0.56
CA GLN A 103 10.76 0.94 -0.67
C GLN A 103 11.00 2.43 -0.39
N PRO A 104 11.64 3.17 -1.31
CA PRO A 104 11.75 4.62 -1.21
C PRO A 104 10.36 5.27 -1.11
N LEU A 105 10.14 6.04 -0.05
CA LEU A 105 8.91 6.77 0.18
C LEU A 105 9.04 8.20 -0.37
N SER A 106 7.94 8.76 -0.85
CA SER A 106 7.88 10.20 -1.14
C SER A 106 8.04 11.01 0.15
N ALA A 107 8.37 12.30 0.06
CA ALA A 107 8.53 13.15 1.25
C ALA A 107 7.25 13.23 2.11
N GLU A 108 6.08 13.28 1.47
CA GLU A 108 4.79 13.25 2.17
C GLU A 108 4.55 11.90 2.85
N GLU A 109 4.83 10.81 2.14
CA GLU A 109 4.67 9.46 2.66
C GLU A 109 5.61 9.17 3.83
N ASP A 110 6.88 9.59 3.74
CA ASP A 110 7.87 9.44 4.82
C ASP A 110 7.42 10.19 6.08
N ALA A 111 6.86 11.39 5.93
CA ALA A 111 6.33 12.14 7.07
C ALA A 111 5.16 11.41 7.76
N LEU A 112 4.21 10.90 6.98
CA LEU A 112 3.10 10.10 7.52
C LEU A 112 3.58 8.78 8.13
N ALA A 113 4.57 8.13 7.51
CA ALA A 113 5.13 6.89 7.99
C ALA A 113 5.85 7.06 9.34
N ARG A 114 6.61 8.16 9.51
CA ARG A 114 7.22 8.51 10.80
C ARG A 114 6.17 8.77 11.88
N ALA A 115 5.09 9.47 11.54
CA ALA A 115 3.99 9.73 12.47
C ALA A 115 3.31 8.43 12.93
N PHE A 116 3.05 7.50 12.00
CA PHE A 116 2.57 6.16 12.35
C PHE A 116 3.57 5.41 13.24
N ALA A 117 4.84 5.38 12.87
CA ALA A 117 5.86 4.65 13.62
C ALA A 117 5.96 5.15 15.07
N GLN A 118 5.91 6.46 15.29
CA GLN A 118 5.90 7.07 16.62
C GLN A 118 4.64 6.72 17.41
N ALA A 119 3.46 6.84 16.79
CA ALA A 119 2.19 6.50 17.43
C ALA A 119 2.14 5.01 17.82
N ASN A 120 2.58 4.14 16.91
CA ASN A 120 2.60 2.69 17.11
C ASN A 120 3.60 2.28 18.20
N ALA A 121 4.81 2.86 18.23
CA ALA A 121 5.77 2.61 19.30
C ALA A 121 5.18 2.98 20.67
N THR A 122 4.57 4.17 20.78
CA THR A 122 3.93 4.61 22.02
C THR A 122 2.80 3.67 22.44
N TYR A 123 1.92 3.29 21.51
CA TYR A 123 0.84 2.35 21.75
C TYR A 123 1.33 0.98 22.25
N LEU A 124 2.38 0.44 21.65
CA LEU A 124 2.94 -0.86 22.00
C LEU A 124 3.69 -0.81 23.34
N ASP A 125 4.63 0.12 23.47
CA ASP A 125 5.62 0.12 24.55
C ASP A 125 5.04 0.68 25.85
N GLN A 126 4.11 1.64 25.78
CA GLN A 126 3.49 2.26 26.96
C GLN A 126 2.13 1.66 27.30
N GLY A 127 1.49 0.95 26.37
CA GLY A 127 0.14 0.42 26.55
C GLY A 127 0.08 -1.09 26.42
N LEU A 128 0.15 -1.58 25.18
CA LEU A 128 -0.25 -2.94 24.84
C LEU A 128 0.61 -4.01 25.54
N ILE A 129 1.94 -3.89 25.45
CA ILE A 129 2.89 -4.85 26.03
C ILE A 129 2.81 -4.86 27.57
N PRO A 130 2.92 -3.70 28.27
CA PRO A 130 2.86 -3.72 29.74
C PRO A 130 1.49 -4.16 30.27
N ALA A 131 0.38 -3.81 29.60
CA ALA A 131 -0.94 -4.27 30.02
C ALA A 131 -1.08 -5.79 29.90
N ALA A 132 -0.66 -6.36 28.77
CA ALA A 132 -0.71 -7.81 28.56
C ALA A 132 0.15 -8.56 29.59
N ALA A 133 1.33 -8.04 29.92
CA ALA A 133 2.20 -8.60 30.95
C ALA A 133 1.58 -8.51 32.36
N ALA A 134 0.96 -7.38 32.70
CA ALA A 134 0.26 -7.20 33.98
C ALA A 134 -0.89 -8.22 34.13
N LEU A 135 -1.69 -8.39 33.07
CA LEU A 135 -2.84 -9.30 33.07
C LEU A 135 -2.43 -10.77 33.19
N VAL A 136 -1.36 -11.20 32.50
CA VAL A 136 -0.80 -12.55 32.70
C VAL A 136 -0.24 -12.72 34.11
N GLY A 137 0.34 -11.66 34.69
CA GLY A 137 0.84 -11.65 36.06
C GLY A 137 -0.24 -11.56 37.14
N GLY A 138 -1.53 -11.58 36.78
CA GLY A 138 -2.66 -11.47 37.71
C GLY A 138 -2.88 -10.05 38.26
N LYS A 139 -2.21 -9.04 37.71
CA LYS A 139 -2.33 -7.63 38.11
C LYS A 139 -3.42 -6.94 37.29
N TYR A 140 -4.67 -7.30 37.54
CA TYR A 140 -5.80 -6.87 36.73
C TYR A 140 -6.11 -5.37 36.84
N ASP A 141 -5.94 -4.78 38.02
CA ASP A 141 -6.12 -3.33 38.22
C ASP A 141 -5.09 -2.54 37.40
N ASP A 142 -3.81 -2.92 37.46
CA ASP A 142 -2.74 -2.32 36.65
C ASP A 142 -3.03 -2.46 35.14
N GLY A 143 -3.48 -3.64 34.71
CA GLY A 143 -3.85 -3.90 33.32
C GLY A 143 -5.05 -3.05 32.85
N SER A 144 -6.05 -2.86 33.73
CA SER A 144 -7.22 -2.02 33.47
C SER A 144 -6.84 -0.55 33.38
N GLU A 145 -5.98 -0.06 34.27
CA GLU A 145 -5.48 1.31 34.24
C GLU A 145 -4.72 1.59 32.94
N LEU A 146 -3.78 0.70 32.56
CA LEU A 146 -3.06 0.78 31.30
C LEU A 146 -4.00 0.74 30.09
N TYR A 147 -5.06 -0.07 30.16
CA TYR A 147 -6.06 -0.11 29.09
C TYR A 147 -6.76 1.25 28.91
N ILE A 148 -7.24 1.84 29.99
CA ILE A 148 -7.99 3.10 29.97
C ILE A 148 -7.09 4.27 29.58
N ASN A 149 -5.91 4.37 30.18
CA ASN A 149 -5.06 5.55 30.09
C ASN A 149 -4.06 5.49 28.93
N GLN A 150 -3.63 4.30 28.51
CA GLN A 150 -2.60 4.14 27.48
C GLN A 150 -3.16 3.50 26.22
N ILE A 151 -3.81 2.33 26.30
CA ILE A 151 -4.26 1.58 25.11
C ILE A 151 -5.36 2.33 24.36
N ARG A 152 -6.47 2.70 25.03
CA ARG A 152 -7.61 3.36 24.37
C ARG A 152 -7.23 4.64 23.59
N PRO A 153 -6.55 5.63 24.20
CA PRO A 153 -6.22 6.86 23.49
C PRO A 153 -5.15 6.65 22.40
N HIS A 154 -4.14 5.81 22.65
CA HIS A 154 -3.08 5.60 21.67
C HIS A 154 -3.51 4.70 20.51
N ALA A 155 -4.40 3.73 20.73
CA ALA A 155 -4.99 2.94 19.64
C ALA A 155 -5.74 3.82 18.63
N ALA A 156 -6.46 4.84 19.10
CA ALA A 156 -7.14 5.79 18.22
C ALA A 156 -6.13 6.60 17.38
N LYS A 157 -5.01 7.02 17.98
CA LYS A 157 -3.92 7.72 17.26
C LYS A 157 -3.26 6.84 16.22
N VAL A 158 -3.02 5.56 16.53
CA VAL A 158 -2.49 4.58 15.57
C VAL A 158 -3.46 4.39 14.41
N GLN A 159 -4.75 4.26 14.70
CA GLN A 159 -5.78 4.11 13.67
C GLN A 159 -5.86 5.33 12.74
N ASP A 160 -5.83 6.55 13.29
CA ASP A 160 -5.78 7.79 12.49
C ASP A 160 -4.52 7.84 11.61
N ALA A 161 -3.36 7.47 12.16
CA ALA A 161 -2.10 7.47 11.42
C ALA A 161 -2.10 6.45 10.26
N VAL A 162 -2.62 5.23 10.47
CA VAL A 162 -2.79 4.25 9.38
C VAL A 162 -3.78 4.76 8.34
N GLN A 163 -4.89 5.35 8.77
CA GLN A 163 -5.90 5.86 7.85
C GLN A 163 -5.36 6.95 6.93
N ARG A 164 -4.52 7.86 7.44
CA ARG A 164 -3.85 8.87 6.61
C ARG A 164 -2.91 8.27 5.56
N LEU A 165 -2.21 7.18 5.89
CA LEU A 165 -1.40 6.45 4.92
C LEU A 165 -2.29 5.79 3.85
N VAL A 166 -3.42 5.21 4.23
CA VAL A 166 -4.40 4.66 3.28
C VAL A 166 -4.94 5.74 2.35
N GLU A 167 -5.34 6.89 2.89
CA GLU A 167 -5.82 8.04 2.11
C GLU A 167 -4.78 8.56 1.13
N LEU A 168 -3.51 8.62 1.54
CA LEU A 168 -2.41 8.95 0.65
C LEU A 168 -2.32 7.94 -0.51
N GLN A 169 -2.30 6.64 -0.23
CA GLN A 169 -2.20 5.61 -1.30
C GLN A 169 -3.36 5.70 -2.28
N VAL A 170 -4.59 5.90 -1.79
CA VAL A 170 -5.78 6.06 -2.63
C VAL A 170 -5.69 7.32 -3.50
N ARG A 171 -5.26 8.44 -2.92
CA ARG A 171 -5.10 9.71 -3.65
C ARG A 171 -4.05 9.60 -4.75
N VAL A 172 -2.87 9.07 -4.42
CA VAL A 172 -1.79 8.91 -5.41
C VAL A 172 -2.20 7.96 -6.53
N ALA A 173 -2.90 6.86 -6.21
CA ALA A 173 -3.46 5.96 -7.21
C ALA A 173 -4.48 6.67 -8.15
N ALA A 174 -5.31 7.56 -7.60
CA ALA A 174 -6.26 8.34 -8.39
C ALA A 174 -5.55 9.35 -9.32
N ASP A 175 -4.49 10.00 -8.84
CA ASP A 175 -3.68 10.93 -9.63
C ASP A 175 -2.95 10.21 -10.78
N GLU A 176 -2.36 9.05 -10.51
CA GLU A 176 -1.71 8.20 -11.52
C GLU A 176 -2.71 7.74 -12.59
N PHE A 177 -3.91 7.36 -12.19
CA PHE A 177 -4.99 6.99 -13.11
C PHE A 177 -5.44 8.17 -13.97
N GLY A 178 -5.63 9.36 -13.37
CA GLY A 178 -5.98 10.58 -14.10
C GLY A 178 -4.92 10.97 -15.14
N ALA A 179 -3.64 10.89 -14.79
CA ALA A 179 -2.53 11.14 -15.70
C ALA A 179 -2.47 10.12 -16.85
N ALA A 180 -2.82 8.85 -16.59
CA ALA A 180 -2.92 7.83 -17.64
C ALA A 180 -4.04 8.14 -18.65
N ARG A 181 -5.19 8.63 -18.16
CA ARG A 181 -6.34 8.99 -19.00
C ARG A 181 -6.03 10.18 -19.92
N ALA A 182 -5.44 11.25 -19.39
CA ALA A 182 -5.09 12.43 -20.19
C ALA A 182 -4.08 12.10 -21.32
N MET A 183 -3.14 11.18 -21.06
CA MET A 183 -2.22 10.69 -22.10
C MET A 183 -2.97 9.93 -23.21
N SER A 184 -3.94 9.09 -22.85
CA SER A 184 -4.76 8.35 -23.82
C SER A 184 -5.54 9.28 -24.74
N GLU A 185 -6.15 10.34 -24.19
CA GLU A 185 -6.90 11.33 -24.97
C GLU A 185 -5.99 12.10 -25.94
N THR A 186 -4.76 12.42 -25.52
CA THR A 186 -3.78 13.08 -26.39
C THR A 186 -3.37 12.19 -27.58
N ILE A 187 -3.14 10.89 -27.36
CA ILE A 187 -2.80 9.95 -28.45
C ILE A 187 -3.95 9.82 -29.45
N HIS A 188 -5.20 9.83 -28.96
CA HIS A 188 -6.37 9.69 -29.81
C HIS A 188 -6.60 10.88 -30.76
N VAL A 189 -6.18 12.08 -30.35
CA VAL A 189 -6.24 13.30 -31.19
C VAL A 189 -5.22 13.30 -32.31
N TRP A 190 -4.06 12.65 -32.13
CA TRP A 190 -3.02 12.54 -33.19
C TRP A 190 -3.28 11.41 -34.19
N MET A 191 -4.19 10.48 -33.88
CA MET A 191 -4.57 9.36 -34.74
C MET A 191 -5.82 9.62 -35.61
N LEU A 192 -6.48 10.76 -35.45
CA LEU A 192 -7.57 11.27 -36.31
C LEU A 192 -7.04 12.37 -37.23
#